data_AF-A0A1J4K4R6-F1
#
_entry.id   AF-A0A1J4K4R6-F1
#
_cell.length_a   1.000
_cell.length_b   1.000
_cell.length_c   1.000
_cell.angle_alpha   90.00
_cell.angle_beta   90.00
_cell.angle_gamma   90.00
#
_symmetry.space_group_name_H-M   'P 1'
#
loop_
_entity.id
_entity.type
_entity.pdbx_description
1 polymer ?
#
loop_
_entity_poly.entity_id
_entity_poly.type
_entity_poly.pdbx_seq_one_letter_code
_entity_poly.pdbx_strand_id
1 'polypeptide(L)'
;MSLLTAISTQAERAYKQKNWKTACQFYDTYFKKAYPEDNPQNPTMTLEDAIRIMQYAESLLEKTKSEAVNNKYNQDDLDTVVEYFLTARQAFEETPKEQFPVQRYIDTFDFLGQVALLNNQFKNSLDEFSKGYKHALQYECSWRICLSLLFNKAIALENMEKPTEALAVVQECIESINKELSNNPDEENTSLLNDFKKSFEEKIQTLQEDAKEQEENKDTLKDEEKDEEEDVAEEEEEEEEEDIEEPEAQEETKAAEETKAAEETKAAEETKAAEETKAAEETKETSEETKETAEETKETAEVKEDDKHKEEEE
;
A
#
# COMPACT_ATOMS: atom_id res chain seq x y z
N MET A 1 4.94 27.57 8.86
CA MET A 1 4.34 26.37 8.24
C MET A 1 3.50 26.85 7.07
N SER A 2 3.70 26.31 5.86
CA SER A 2 2.88 26.72 4.70
C SER A 2 1.45 26.21 4.87
N LEU A 3 0.49 26.83 4.16
CA LEU A 3 -0.90 26.38 4.18
C LEU A 3 -1.03 24.91 3.73
N LEU A 4 -0.30 24.51 2.68
CA LEU A 4 -0.29 23.14 2.18
C LEU A 4 0.23 22.15 3.23
N THR A 5 1.30 22.48 3.96
CA THR A 5 1.82 21.64 5.05
C THR A 5 0.81 21.48 6.18
N ALA A 6 0.05 22.53 6.50
CA ALA A 6 -0.98 22.45 7.53
C ALA A 6 -2.12 21.51 7.10
N ILE A 7 -2.56 21.59 5.83
CA ILE A 7 -3.62 20.72 5.28
C ILE A 7 -3.14 19.26 5.23
N SER A 8 -1.94 19.00 4.73
CA SER A 8 -1.40 17.62 4.66
C SER A 8 -1.26 17.00 6.04
N THR A 9 -0.80 17.78 7.04
CA THR A 9 -0.70 17.31 8.43
C THR A 9 -2.07 16.94 9.01
N GLN A 10 -3.13 17.67 8.65
CA GLN A 10 -4.50 17.36 9.06
C GLN A 10 -5.02 16.10 8.35
N ALA A 11 -4.75 15.95 7.06
CA ALA A 11 -5.09 14.76 6.28
C ALA A 11 -4.44 13.51 6.88
N GLU A 12 -3.12 13.54 7.10
CA GLU A 12 -2.36 12.44 7.70
C GLU A 12 -2.86 12.07 9.10
N ARG A 13 -3.22 13.07 9.91
CA ARG A 13 -3.79 12.83 11.24
C ARG A 13 -5.13 12.10 11.13
N ALA A 14 -6.02 12.56 10.25
CA ALA A 14 -7.32 11.93 10.04
C ALA A 14 -7.17 10.49 9.50
N TYR A 15 -6.25 10.28 8.55
CA TYR A 15 -5.88 8.97 8.01
C TYR A 15 -5.38 8.03 9.11
N LYS A 16 -4.43 8.45 9.95
CA LYS A 16 -3.92 7.66 11.08
C LYS A 16 -5.00 7.33 12.13
N GLN A 17 -6.02 8.18 12.25
CA GLN A 17 -7.18 7.96 13.11
C GLN A 17 -8.28 7.12 12.46
N LYS A 18 -8.07 6.63 11.23
CA LYS A 18 -9.06 5.91 10.42
C LYS A 18 -10.37 6.69 10.20
N ASN A 19 -10.30 8.03 10.23
CA ASN A 19 -11.43 8.90 9.89
C ASN A 19 -11.41 9.17 8.40
N TRP A 20 -11.78 8.15 7.62
CA TRP A 20 -11.64 8.09 6.16
C TRP A 20 -12.33 9.26 5.45
N LYS A 21 -13.54 9.60 5.88
CA LYS A 21 -14.30 10.74 5.32
C LYS A 21 -13.56 12.06 5.52
N THR A 22 -13.03 12.30 6.71
CA THR A 22 -12.28 13.54 7.01
C THR A 22 -10.92 13.55 6.30
N ALA A 23 -10.25 12.39 6.21
CA ALA A 23 -9.01 12.25 5.47
C ALA A 23 -9.21 12.60 3.99
N CYS A 24 -10.25 12.04 3.35
CA CYS A 24 -10.60 12.34 1.96
C CYS A 24 -10.82 13.85 1.74
N GLN A 25 -11.56 14.52 2.63
CA GLN A 25 -11.80 15.97 2.52
C GLN A 25 -10.52 16.80 2.55
N PHE A 26 -9.59 16.45 3.44
CA PHE A 26 -8.31 17.16 3.54
C PHE A 26 -7.38 16.84 2.38
N TYR A 27 -7.31 15.59 1.91
CA TYR A 27 -6.52 15.25 0.73
C TYR A 27 -7.06 15.88 -0.54
N ASP A 28 -8.39 15.86 -0.76
CA ASP A 28 -9.03 16.57 -1.87
C ASP A 28 -8.66 18.07 -1.88
N THR A 29 -8.77 18.71 -0.71
CA THR A 29 -8.38 20.12 -0.55
C THR A 29 -6.89 20.34 -0.81
N TYR A 30 -6.04 19.38 -0.42
CA TYR A 30 -4.60 19.43 -0.67
C TYR A 30 -4.29 19.39 -2.16
N PHE A 31 -4.77 18.36 -2.87
CA PHE A 31 -4.48 18.15 -4.29
C PHE A 31 -5.05 19.26 -5.17
N LYS A 32 -6.27 19.74 -4.91
CA LYS A 32 -6.83 20.90 -5.64
C LYS A 32 -6.01 22.18 -5.51
N LYS A 33 -5.27 22.35 -4.40
CA LYS A 33 -4.41 23.52 -4.17
C LYS A 33 -2.99 23.32 -4.70
N ALA A 34 -2.46 22.10 -4.61
CA ALA A 34 -1.11 21.77 -5.06
C ALA A 34 -1.05 21.61 -6.59
N TYR A 35 -2.13 21.12 -7.20
CA TYR A 35 -2.25 20.79 -8.62
C TYR A 35 -3.56 21.35 -9.20
N PRO A 36 -3.71 22.68 -9.31
CA PRO A 36 -4.90 23.27 -9.92
C PRO A 36 -5.04 22.87 -11.39
N GLU A 37 -6.23 22.43 -11.80
CA GLU A 37 -6.53 21.95 -13.17
C GLU A 37 -6.22 23.00 -14.25
N ASP A 38 -6.44 24.27 -13.95
CA ASP A 38 -6.24 25.39 -14.88
C ASP A 38 -4.77 25.82 -15.05
N ASN A 39 -3.82 25.16 -14.37
CA ASN A 39 -2.41 25.53 -14.41
C ASN A 39 -1.59 24.57 -15.29
N PRO A 40 -1.22 24.97 -16.51
CA PRO A 40 -0.40 24.13 -17.40
C PRO A 40 1.05 23.96 -16.90
N GLN A 41 1.47 24.73 -15.89
CA GLN A 41 2.76 24.57 -15.22
C GLN A 41 2.61 23.89 -13.85
N ASN A 42 1.74 22.88 -13.75
CA ASN A 42 1.68 22.09 -12.53
C ASN A 42 3.06 21.47 -12.23
N PRO A 43 3.49 21.51 -10.96
CA PRO A 43 4.77 20.95 -10.58
C PRO A 43 4.77 19.44 -10.89
N THR A 44 5.94 18.90 -11.20
CA THR A 44 6.13 17.45 -11.23
C THR A 44 5.81 16.86 -9.87
N MET A 45 5.09 15.73 -9.84
CA MET A 45 4.70 15.08 -8.60
C MET A 45 5.94 14.68 -7.79
N THR A 46 6.00 15.10 -6.53
CA THR A 46 7.09 14.70 -5.63
C THR A 46 6.83 13.33 -5.04
N LEU A 47 7.87 12.67 -4.52
CA LEU A 47 7.73 11.40 -3.81
C LEU A 47 6.76 11.53 -2.61
N GLU A 48 6.83 12.63 -1.87
CA GLU A 48 5.90 12.87 -0.76
C GLU A 48 4.45 13.03 -1.24
N ASP A 49 4.23 13.58 -2.43
CA ASP A 49 2.90 13.71 -3.00
C ASP A 49 2.36 12.37 -3.51
N ALA A 50 3.23 11.52 -4.08
CA ALA A 50 2.88 10.14 -4.43
C ALA A 50 2.47 9.32 -3.18
N ILE A 51 3.16 9.51 -2.06
CA ILE A 51 2.74 8.88 -0.79
C ILE A 51 1.38 9.41 -0.33
N ARG A 52 1.11 10.71 -0.49
CA ARG A 52 -0.18 11.32 -0.12
C ARG A 52 -1.32 10.87 -1.04
N ILE A 53 -1.09 10.74 -2.34
CA ILE A 53 -2.13 10.32 -3.28
C ILE A 53 -2.51 8.86 -3.03
N MET A 54 -1.54 8.01 -2.71
CA MET A 54 -1.78 6.63 -2.27
C MET A 54 -2.59 6.58 -0.96
N GLN A 55 -2.27 7.41 0.04
CA GLN A 55 -3.04 7.51 1.29
C GLN A 55 -4.46 8.05 1.06
N TYR A 56 -4.63 8.92 0.07
CA TYR A 56 -5.94 9.41 -0.36
C TYR A 56 -6.74 8.28 -1.01
N ALA A 57 -6.15 7.54 -1.95
CA ALA A 57 -6.76 6.38 -2.60
C ALA A 57 -7.22 5.35 -1.56
N GLU A 58 -6.36 5.00 -0.60
CA GLU A 58 -6.72 4.08 0.50
C GLU A 58 -7.87 4.62 1.35
N SER A 59 -7.85 5.91 1.70
CA SER A 59 -8.94 6.54 2.44
C SER A 59 -10.25 6.52 1.67
N LEU A 60 -10.21 6.74 0.35
CA LEU A 60 -11.37 6.72 -0.52
C LEU A 60 -11.91 5.29 -0.66
N LEU A 61 -11.04 4.31 -0.85
CA LEU A 61 -11.41 2.89 -0.89
C LEU A 61 -12.13 2.45 0.40
N GLU A 62 -11.57 2.76 1.57
CA GLU A 62 -12.17 2.40 2.86
C GLU A 62 -13.48 3.15 3.12
N LYS A 63 -13.58 4.42 2.70
CA LYS A 63 -14.85 5.17 2.71
C LYS A 63 -15.89 4.47 1.82
N THR A 64 -15.54 4.12 0.59
CA THR A 64 -16.42 3.43 -0.37
C THR A 64 -16.89 2.09 0.16
N LYS A 65 -16.01 1.30 0.79
CA LYS A 65 -16.38 0.06 1.49
C LYS A 65 -17.40 0.32 2.61
N SER A 66 -17.20 1.36 3.42
CA SER A 66 -18.10 1.69 4.54
C SER A 66 -19.46 2.25 4.13
N GLU A 67 -19.54 2.85 2.94
CA GLU A 67 -20.76 3.45 2.38
C GLU A 67 -21.53 2.49 1.45
N ALA A 68 -20.97 1.31 1.17
CA ALA A 68 -21.56 0.32 0.27
C ALA A 68 -22.93 -0.17 0.78
N VAL A 69 -23.93 -0.15 -0.11
CA VAL A 69 -25.28 -0.65 0.17
C VAL A 69 -25.50 -1.93 -0.61
N ASN A 70 -25.77 -3.04 0.08
CA ASN A 70 -25.95 -4.37 -0.53
C ASN A 70 -24.75 -4.80 -1.40
N ASN A 71 -23.52 -4.53 -0.94
CA ASN A 71 -22.27 -4.85 -1.67
C ASN A 71 -22.16 -4.18 -3.05
N LYS A 72 -22.92 -3.11 -3.29
CA LYS A 72 -22.77 -2.27 -4.48
C LYS A 72 -21.91 -1.07 -4.14
N TYR A 73 -20.79 -0.95 -4.83
CA TYR A 73 -19.86 0.15 -4.71
C TYR A 73 -20.19 1.25 -5.72
N ASN A 74 -19.79 2.48 -5.43
CA ASN A 74 -19.85 3.56 -6.40
C ASN A 74 -18.71 3.38 -7.39
N GLN A 75 -19.03 3.12 -8.66
CA GLN A 75 -18.02 2.83 -9.68
C GLN A 75 -17.08 4.01 -9.92
N ASP A 76 -17.62 5.24 -9.96
CA ASP A 76 -16.80 6.45 -10.14
C ASP A 76 -15.76 6.61 -9.02
N ASP A 77 -16.12 6.24 -7.79
CA ASP A 77 -15.20 6.27 -6.66
C ASP A 77 -14.11 5.18 -6.80
N LEU A 78 -14.46 3.97 -7.29
CA LEU A 78 -13.48 2.91 -7.52
C LEU A 78 -12.52 3.24 -8.67
N ASP A 79 -13.02 3.79 -9.77
CA ASP A 79 -12.21 4.20 -10.91
C ASP A 79 -11.21 5.30 -10.50
N THR A 80 -11.66 6.26 -9.67
CA THR A 80 -10.78 7.28 -9.07
C THR A 80 -9.71 6.65 -8.17
N VAL A 81 -10.06 5.63 -7.38
CA VAL A 81 -9.09 4.90 -6.55
C VAL A 81 -8.02 4.21 -7.42
N VAL A 82 -8.42 3.55 -8.51
CA VAL A 82 -7.50 2.91 -9.45
C VAL A 82 -6.53 3.94 -10.04
N GLU A 83 -7.05 5.06 -10.56
CA GLU A 83 -6.25 6.14 -11.14
C GLU A 83 -5.20 6.67 -10.15
N TYR A 84 -5.60 6.89 -8.89
CA TYR A 84 -4.69 7.38 -7.86
C TYR A 84 -3.60 6.37 -7.47
N PHE A 85 -3.92 5.08 -7.41
CA PHE A 85 -2.90 4.06 -7.16
C PHE A 85 -1.92 3.90 -8.32
N LEU A 86 -2.40 3.93 -9.57
CA LEU A 86 -1.54 3.90 -10.76
C LEU A 86 -0.64 5.13 -10.82
N THR A 87 -1.18 6.31 -10.54
CA THR A 87 -0.40 7.56 -10.45
C THR A 87 0.69 7.47 -9.38
N ALA A 88 0.37 6.96 -8.20
CA ALA A 88 1.36 6.74 -7.13
C ALA A 88 2.45 5.75 -7.57
N ARG A 89 2.06 4.63 -8.19
CA ARG A 89 2.97 3.58 -8.68
C ARG A 89 3.97 4.16 -9.69
N GLN A 90 3.48 4.88 -10.70
CA GLN A 90 4.34 5.52 -11.70
C GLN A 90 5.35 6.47 -11.05
N ALA A 91 4.90 7.33 -10.12
CA ALA A 91 5.78 8.25 -9.43
C ALA A 91 6.85 7.52 -8.58
N PHE A 92 6.54 6.35 -8.03
CA PHE A 92 7.53 5.51 -7.34
C PHE A 92 8.56 4.93 -8.31
N GLU A 93 8.15 4.49 -9.49
CA GLU A 93 9.06 3.94 -10.51
C GLU A 93 10.04 4.99 -11.06
N GLU A 94 9.61 6.25 -11.15
CA GLU A 94 10.45 7.38 -11.53
C GLU A 94 11.39 7.86 -10.40
N THR A 95 11.17 7.38 -9.16
CA THR A 95 11.97 7.77 -8.00
C THR A 95 13.36 7.09 -8.03
N PRO A 96 14.46 7.83 -7.76
CA PRO A 96 15.80 7.23 -7.68
C PRO A 96 15.86 6.05 -6.70
N LYS A 97 16.66 5.02 -7.04
CA LYS A 97 16.75 3.76 -6.28
C LYS A 97 17.05 3.95 -4.79
N GLU A 98 17.80 5.00 -4.43
CA GLU A 98 18.16 5.30 -3.05
C GLU A 98 16.98 5.78 -2.18
N GLN A 99 15.92 6.29 -2.82
CA GLN A 99 14.71 6.81 -2.16
C GLN A 99 13.47 5.98 -2.47
N PHE A 100 13.63 4.90 -3.26
CA PHE A 100 12.54 4.07 -3.73
C PHE A 100 11.76 3.47 -2.56
N PRO A 101 10.46 3.80 -2.40
CA PRO A 101 9.68 3.38 -1.25
C PRO A 101 9.14 1.96 -1.47
N VAL A 102 10.01 0.96 -1.48
CA VAL A 102 9.69 -0.45 -1.81
C VAL A 102 8.35 -0.91 -1.23
N GLN A 103 8.15 -0.73 0.08
CA GLN A 103 6.91 -1.15 0.72
C GLN A 103 5.68 -0.52 0.06
N ARG A 104 5.70 0.80 -0.16
CA ARG A 104 4.57 1.54 -0.72
C ARG A 104 4.34 1.19 -2.18
N TYR A 105 5.42 0.93 -2.91
CA TYR A 105 5.33 0.41 -4.26
C TYR A 105 4.60 -0.93 -4.30
N ILE A 106 4.99 -1.89 -3.45
CA ILE A 106 4.31 -3.19 -3.36
C ILE A 106 2.86 -3.05 -2.88
N ASP A 107 2.60 -2.18 -1.91
CA ASP A 107 1.23 -1.92 -1.41
C ASP A 107 0.30 -1.52 -2.57
N THR A 108 0.78 -0.83 -3.62
CA THR A 108 -0.07 -0.47 -4.78
C THR A 108 -0.63 -1.69 -5.51
N PHE A 109 0.14 -2.77 -5.66
CA PHE A 109 -0.33 -4.01 -6.30
C PHE A 109 -1.38 -4.71 -5.45
N ASP A 110 -1.17 -4.76 -4.13
CA ASP A 110 -2.15 -5.34 -3.23
C ASP A 110 -3.48 -4.56 -3.27
N PHE A 111 -3.42 -3.23 -3.22
CA PHE A 111 -4.63 -2.41 -3.29
C PHE A 111 -5.34 -2.49 -4.65
N LEU A 112 -4.61 -2.45 -5.77
CA LEU A 112 -5.20 -2.58 -7.10
C LEU A 112 -5.84 -3.96 -7.29
N GLY A 113 -5.18 -5.03 -6.83
CA GLY A 113 -5.75 -6.37 -6.84
C GLY A 113 -7.02 -6.47 -5.98
N GLN A 114 -7.06 -5.81 -4.82
CA GLN A 114 -8.26 -5.74 -3.98
C GLN A 114 -9.40 -4.96 -4.65
N VAL A 115 -9.12 -3.82 -5.29
CA VAL A 115 -10.14 -3.06 -6.03
C VAL A 115 -10.72 -3.89 -7.17
N ALA A 116 -9.88 -4.63 -7.89
CA ALA A 116 -10.31 -5.56 -8.91
C ALA A 116 -11.22 -6.68 -8.35
N LEU A 117 -10.91 -7.26 -7.18
CA LEU A 117 -11.83 -8.21 -6.51
C LEU A 117 -13.20 -7.59 -6.22
N LEU A 118 -13.22 -6.35 -5.69
CA LEU A 118 -14.48 -5.66 -5.38
C LEU A 118 -15.34 -5.39 -6.62
N ASN A 119 -14.69 -5.26 -7.78
CA ASN A 119 -15.34 -5.06 -9.07
C ASN A 119 -15.59 -6.38 -9.84
N ASN A 120 -15.38 -7.54 -9.20
CA ASN A 120 -15.46 -8.87 -9.82
C ASN A 120 -14.55 -9.05 -11.06
N GLN A 121 -13.46 -8.28 -11.15
CA GLN A 121 -12.45 -8.40 -12.19
C GLN A 121 -11.36 -9.38 -11.74
N PHE A 122 -11.72 -10.65 -11.59
CA PHE A 122 -10.85 -11.63 -10.93
C PHE A 122 -9.55 -11.92 -11.71
N LYS A 123 -9.57 -11.89 -13.05
CA LYS A 123 -8.34 -12.01 -13.88
C LYS A 123 -7.36 -10.86 -13.59
N ASN A 124 -7.85 -9.62 -13.58
CA ASN A 124 -7.02 -8.43 -13.27
C ASN A 124 -6.48 -8.49 -11.84
N SER A 125 -7.31 -8.95 -10.91
CA SER A 125 -6.90 -9.15 -9.52
C SER A 125 -5.75 -10.17 -9.39
N LEU A 126 -5.89 -11.31 -10.05
CA LEU A 126 -4.87 -12.37 -10.11
C LEU A 126 -3.55 -11.86 -10.70
N ASP A 127 -3.61 -11.06 -11.76
CA ASP A 127 -2.44 -10.45 -12.40
C ASP A 127 -1.74 -9.45 -11.46
N GLU A 128 -2.48 -8.52 -10.85
CA GLU A 128 -1.94 -7.55 -9.89
C GLU A 128 -1.25 -8.22 -8.70
N PHE A 129 -1.89 -9.22 -8.07
CA PHE A 129 -1.27 -9.96 -6.97
C PHE A 129 -0.03 -10.75 -7.41
N SER A 130 -0.03 -11.30 -8.63
CA SER A 130 1.12 -12.03 -9.18
C SER A 130 2.31 -11.10 -9.48
N LYS A 131 2.06 -9.94 -10.10
CA LYS A 131 3.06 -8.89 -10.33
C LYS A 131 3.62 -8.38 -9.00
N GLY A 132 2.74 -8.06 -8.05
CA GLY A 132 3.12 -7.64 -6.70
C GLY A 132 4.01 -8.67 -6.01
N TYR A 133 3.66 -9.97 -6.06
CA TYR A 133 4.44 -11.04 -5.45
C TYR A 133 5.83 -11.16 -6.08
N LYS A 134 5.93 -11.11 -7.42
CA LYS A 134 7.20 -11.13 -8.14
C LYS A 134 8.11 -9.97 -7.71
N HIS A 135 7.57 -8.75 -7.62
CA HIS A 135 8.34 -7.60 -7.15
C HIS A 135 8.70 -7.73 -5.66
N ALA A 136 7.81 -8.25 -4.81
CA ALA A 136 8.10 -8.47 -3.40
C ALA A 136 9.30 -9.43 -3.20
N LEU A 137 9.40 -10.48 -4.02
CA LEU A 137 10.57 -11.36 -4.03
C LEU A 137 11.83 -10.64 -4.53
N GLN A 138 11.73 -9.87 -5.62
CA GLN A 138 12.86 -9.13 -6.20
C GLN A 138 13.47 -8.12 -5.22
N TYR A 139 12.65 -7.46 -4.41
CA TYR A 139 13.09 -6.47 -3.43
C TYR A 139 13.29 -7.03 -2.02
N GLU A 140 13.28 -8.37 -1.86
CA GLU A 140 13.49 -9.05 -0.57
C GLU A 140 12.54 -8.53 0.53
N CYS A 141 11.27 -8.31 0.18
CA CYS A 141 10.25 -7.87 1.12
C CYS A 141 10.02 -8.89 2.24
N SER A 142 9.44 -8.43 3.35
CA SER A 142 9.14 -9.31 4.48
C SER A 142 8.20 -10.44 4.08
N TRP A 143 8.37 -11.61 4.72
CA TRP A 143 7.52 -12.78 4.48
C TRP A 143 6.02 -12.48 4.62
N ARG A 144 5.64 -11.52 5.46
CA ARG A 144 4.23 -11.10 5.66
C ARG A 144 3.61 -10.57 4.38
N ILE A 145 4.34 -9.74 3.64
CA ILE A 145 3.88 -9.13 2.39
C ILE A 145 3.73 -10.21 1.32
N CYS A 146 4.77 -11.06 1.20
CA CYS A 146 4.76 -12.19 0.28
C CYS A 146 3.56 -13.13 0.54
N LEU A 147 3.30 -13.49 1.81
CA LEU A 147 2.15 -14.33 2.17
C LEU A 147 0.82 -13.62 1.92
N SER A 148 0.72 -12.32 2.18
CA SER A 148 -0.50 -11.55 1.92
C SER A 148 -0.86 -11.57 0.43
N LEU A 149 0.12 -11.32 -0.44
CA LEU A 149 -0.07 -11.33 -1.90
C LEU A 149 -0.42 -12.72 -2.43
N LEU A 150 0.26 -13.79 -1.96
CA LEU A 150 -0.08 -15.15 -2.34
C LEU A 150 -1.48 -15.56 -1.86
N PHE A 151 -1.85 -15.17 -0.64
CA PHE A 151 -3.18 -15.47 -0.13
C PHE A 151 -4.28 -14.77 -0.95
N ASN A 152 -4.09 -13.49 -1.25
CA ASN A 152 -5.03 -12.75 -2.08
C ASN A 152 -5.08 -13.29 -3.53
N LYS A 153 -3.94 -13.76 -4.06
CA LYS A 153 -3.88 -14.52 -5.32
C LYS A 153 -4.71 -15.80 -5.28
N ALA A 154 -4.65 -16.57 -4.19
CA ALA A 154 -5.47 -17.77 -4.02
C ALA A 154 -6.97 -17.43 -3.96
N ILE A 155 -7.34 -16.32 -3.31
CA ILE A 155 -8.73 -15.82 -3.29
C ILE A 155 -9.19 -15.46 -4.71
N ALA A 156 -8.36 -14.77 -5.50
CA ALA A 156 -8.71 -14.44 -6.88
C ALA A 156 -8.98 -15.71 -7.71
N LEU A 157 -8.11 -16.73 -7.60
CA LEU A 157 -8.28 -18.02 -8.27
C LEU A 157 -9.54 -18.77 -7.84
N GLU A 158 -9.86 -18.75 -6.55
CA GLU A 158 -11.10 -19.33 -6.02
C GLU A 158 -12.34 -18.67 -6.61
N ASN A 159 -12.34 -17.33 -6.72
CA ASN A 159 -13.45 -16.59 -7.34
C ASN A 159 -13.55 -16.80 -8.85
N MET A 160 -12.47 -17.23 -9.51
CA MET A 160 -12.47 -17.68 -10.90
C MET A 160 -12.89 -19.14 -11.06
N GLU A 161 -13.38 -19.79 -9.99
CA GLU A 161 -13.71 -21.21 -9.98
C GLU A 161 -12.51 -22.11 -10.38
N LYS A 162 -11.30 -21.73 -9.96
CA LYS A 162 -10.05 -22.48 -10.18
C LYS A 162 -9.47 -23.05 -8.87
N PRO A 163 -10.21 -23.90 -8.13
CA PRO A 163 -9.80 -24.39 -6.81
C PRO A 163 -8.50 -25.21 -6.85
N THR A 164 -8.22 -25.92 -7.96
CA THR A 164 -6.95 -26.67 -8.10
C THR A 164 -5.74 -25.75 -8.17
N GLU A 165 -5.84 -24.64 -8.90
CA GLU A 165 -4.78 -23.64 -8.97
C GLU A 165 -4.65 -22.89 -7.63
N ALA A 166 -5.79 -22.54 -7.00
CA ALA A 166 -5.80 -21.93 -5.67
C ALA A 166 -5.13 -22.84 -4.62
N LEU A 167 -5.38 -24.16 -4.66
CA LEU A 167 -4.71 -25.14 -3.78
C LEU A 167 -3.20 -25.12 -3.92
N ALA A 168 -2.68 -25.04 -5.16
CA ALA A 168 -1.24 -24.98 -5.39
C ALA A 168 -0.63 -23.71 -4.77
N VAL A 169 -1.30 -22.57 -4.90
CA VAL A 169 -0.86 -21.30 -4.28
C VAL A 169 -0.90 -21.38 -2.74
N VAL A 170 -1.94 -21.97 -2.15
CA VAL A 170 -2.01 -22.13 -0.68
C VAL A 170 -0.93 -23.10 -0.16
N GLN A 171 -0.57 -24.12 -0.94
CA GLN A 171 0.56 -24.99 -0.62
C GLN A 171 1.89 -24.22 -0.64
N GLU A 172 2.10 -23.35 -1.63
CA GLU A 172 3.27 -22.46 -1.70
C GLU A 172 3.35 -21.52 -0.48
N CYS A 173 2.21 -21.02 0.02
CA CYS A 173 2.16 -20.27 1.28
C CYS A 173 2.67 -21.10 2.47
N ILE A 174 2.23 -22.35 2.61
CA ILE A 174 2.65 -23.24 3.70
C ILE A 174 4.15 -23.57 3.59
N GLU A 175 4.66 -23.80 2.38
CA GLU A 175 6.09 -24.02 2.13
C GLU A 175 6.91 -22.79 2.54
N SER A 176 6.45 -21.59 2.17
CA SER A 176 7.06 -20.32 2.57
C SER A 176 7.09 -20.14 4.09
N ILE A 177 5.99 -20.47 4.79
CA ILE A 177 5.94 -20.44 6.25
C ILE A 177 6.94 -21.44 6.86
N ASN A 178 6.99 -22.68 6.36
CA ASN A 178 7.91 -23.69 6.88
C ASN A 178 9.38 -23.27 6.68
N LYS A 179 9.69 -22.65 5.54
CA LYS A 179 11.01 -22.07 5.27
C LYS A 179 11.34 -20.98 6.30
N GLU A 180 10.40 -20.08 6.58
CA GLU A 180 10.63 -19.01 7.56
C GLU A 180 10.78 -19.54 8.98
N LEU A 181 9.96 -20.52 9.39
CA LEU A 181 10.11 -21.20 10.68
C LEU A 181 11.48 -21.89 10.83
N SER A 182 12.07 -22.39 9.74
CA SER A 182 13.40 -23.00 9.75
C SER A 182 14.54 -22.00 10.01
N ASN A 183 14.29 -20.70 9.80
CA ASN A 183 15.24 -19.63 10.10
C ASN A 183 15.30 -19.25 11.59
N ASN A 184 14.57 -19.97 12.46
CA ASN A 184 14.47 -19.72 13.91
C ASN A 184 14.02 -18.28 14.24
N PRO A 185 12.81 -17.87 13.78
CA PRO A 185 12.28 -16.56 14.10
C PRO A 185 12.03 -16.42 15.62
N ASP A 186 11.82 -15.19 16.09
CA ASP A 186 11.44 -14.95 17.49
C ASP A 186 10.07 -15.59 17.85
N GLU A 187 9.75 -15.60 19.14
CA GLU A 187 8.55 -16.26 19.68
C GLU A 187 7.25 -15.64 19.11
N GLU A 188 7.22 -14.32 18.92
CA GLU A 188 6.06 -13.61 18.37
C GLU A 188 5.81 -13.99 16.91
N ASN A 189 6.86 -13.94 16.09
CA ASN A 189 6.82 -14.34 14.69
C ASN A 189 6.53 -15.84 14.54
N THR A 190 7.07 -16.69 15.41
CA THR A 190 6.77 -18.13 15.44
C THR A 190 5.29 -18.37 15.71
N SER A 191 4.69 -17.68 16.68
CA SER A 191 3.25 -17.79 16.96
C SER A 191 2.44 -17.39 15.73
N LEU A 192 2.74 -16.23 15.17
CA LEU A 192 2.01 -15.69 14.02
C LEU A 192 2.10 -16.60 12.79
N LEU A 193 3.29 -17.14 12.48
CA LEU A 193 3.50 -18.08 11.38
C LEU A 193 2.70 -19.37 11.57
N ASN A 194 2.62 -19.90 12.79
CA ASN A 194 1.81 -21.09 13.08
C ASN A 194 0.31 -20.80 12.96
N ASP A 195 -0.15 -19.62 13.37
CA ASP A 195 -1.55 -19.20 13.22
C ASP A 195 -1.94 -19.09 11.73
N PHE A 196 -1.09 -18.48 10.90
CA PHE A 196 -1.28 -18.44 9.45
C PHE A 196 -1.27 -19.83 8.83
N LYS A 197 -0.30 -20.68 9.22
CA LYS A 197 -0.20 -22.05 8.72
C LYS A 197 -1.47 -22.84 8.98
N LYS A 198 -2.00 -22.76 10.20
CA LYS A 198 -3.25 -23.41 10.57
C LYS A 198 -4.42 -22.92 9.70
N SER A 199 -4.51 -21.60 9.49
CA SER A 199 -5.56 -21.00 8.64
C SER A 199 -5.47 -21.48 7.19
N PHE A 200 -4.26 -21.66 6.65
CA PHE A 200 -4.05 -22.22 5.31
C PHE A 200 -4.33 -23.72 5.23
N GLU A 201 -4.01 -24.49 6.27
CA GLU A 201 -4.39 -25.92 6.35
C GLU A 201 -5.92 -26.11 6.36
N GLU A 202 -6.66 -25.22 7.04
CA GLU A 202 -8.11 -25.18 6.99
C GLU A 202 -8.61 -24.80 5.58
N LYS A 203 -8.00 -23.79 4.94
CA LYS A 203 -8.35 -23.37 3.58
C LYS A 203 -8.12 -24.47 2.53
N ILE A 204 -7.08 -25.27 2.69
CA ILE A 204 -6.82 -26.44 1.82
C ILE A 204 -7.98 -27.43 1.87
N GLN A 205 -8.58 -27.67 3.04
CA GLN A 205 -9.70 -28.61 3.16
C GLN A 205 -10.92 -28.11 2.37
N THR A 206 -11.25 -26.82 2.48
CA THR A 206 -12.34 -26.21 1.71
C THR A 206 -12.09 -26.33 0.21
N LEU A 207 -10.92 -25.90 -0.28
CA LEU A 207 -10.61 -25.94 -1.71
C LEU A 207 -10.52 -27.38 -2.26
N GLN A 208 -10.17 -28.37 -1.44
CA GLN A 208 -10.21 -29.79 -1.81
C GLN A 208 -11.63 -30.30 -2.02
N GLU A 209 -12.58 -29.84 -1.20
CA GLU A 209 -14.00 -30.14 -1.38
C GLU A 209 -14.52 -29.50 -2.68
N ASP A 210 -14.20 -28.23 -2.92
CA ASP A 210 -14.58 -27.50 -4.14
C ASP A 210 -14.03 -28.18 -5.41
N ALA A 211 -12.73 -28.53 -5.40
CA ALA A 211 -12.10 -29.23 -6.52
C ALA A 211 -12.73 -30.61 -6.78
N LYS A 212 -13.13 -31.34 -5.73
CA LYS A 212 -13.82 -32.62 -5.84
C LYS A 212 -15.23 -32.46 -6.43
N GLU A 213 -15.96 -31.44 -6.00
CA GLU A 213 -17.29 -31.12 -6.53
C GLU A 213 -17.23 -30.76 -8.02
N GLN A 214 -16.25 -29.95 -8.43
CA GLN A 214 -16.02 -29.64 -9.85
C GLN A 214 -15.66 -30.89 -10.67
N GLU A 215 -14.85 -31.81 -10.14
CA GLU A 215 -14.52 -33.06 -10.83
C GLU A 215 -15.75 -33.96 -10.99
N GLU A 216 -16.59 -34.07 -9.95
CA GLU A 216 -17.85 -34.83 -9.99
C GLU A 216 -18.87 -34.23 -10.96
N ASN A 217 -18.86 -32.91 -11.15
CA ASN A 217 -19.77 -32.16 -12.02
C ASN A 217 -19.20 -31.81 -13.41
N LYS A 218 -18.02 -32.33 -13.77
CA LYS A 218 -17.26 -31.94 -14.98
C LYS A 218 -18.04 -32.11 -16.29
N ASP A 219 -18.98 -33.05 -16.36
CA ASP A 219 -19.80 -33.25 -17.56
C ASP A 219 -20.85 -32.16 -17.78
N THR A 220 -21.13 -31.35 -16.76
CA THR A 220 -22.07 -30.21 -16.83
C THR A 220 -21.38 -28.89 -17.16
N LEU A 221 -20.09 -28.73 -16.82
CA LEU A 221 -19.33 -27.47 -16.94
C LEU A 221 -18.63 -27.26 -18.30
N LYS A 222 -18.40 -28.34 -19.07
CA LYS A 222 -17.71 -28.26 -20.38
C LYS A 222 -18.40 -27.38 -21.42
N ASP A 223 -19.69 -27.11 -21.26
CA ASP A 223 -20.44 -26.28 -22.20
C ASP A 223 -20.24 -24.77 -21.92
N GLU A 224 -19.71 -24.38 -20.75
CA GLU A 224 -19.52 -22.97 -20.36
C GLU A 224 -18.09 -22.46 -20.62
N GLU A 225 -17.05 -23.29 -20.42
CA GLU A 225 -15.63 -22.88 -20.63
C GLU A 225 -15.32 -22.46 -22.07
N LYS A 226 -16.06 -22.98 -23.05
CA LYS A 226 -15.76 -22.74 -24.47
C LYS A 226 -16.10 -21.32 -24.92
N ASP A 227 -17.03 -20.65 -24.24
CA ASP A 227 -17.45 -19.30 -24.60
C ASP A 227 -16.50 -18.24 -23.98
N GLU A 228 -15.81 -18.53 -22.87
CA GLU A 228 -14.87 -17.59 -22.25
C GLU A 228 -13.51 -17.53 -22.95
N GLU A 229 -13.01 -18.63 -23.55
CA GLU A 229 -11.73 -18.61 -24.28
C GLU A 229 -11.79 -17.78 -25.57
N GLU A 230 -12.97 -17.62 -26.18
CA GLU A 230 -13.12 -16.88 -27.45
C GLU A 230 -13.10 -15.36 -27.22
N ASP A 231 -13.62 -14.87 -26.09
CA ASP A 231 -13.62 -13.44 -25.75
C ASP A 231 -12.23 -12.93 -25.27
N VAL A 232 -11.40 -13.79 -24.66
CA VAL A 232 -10.08 -13.39 -24.14
C VAL A 232 -9.02 -13.28 -25.25
N ALA A 233 -9.14 -14.06 -26.32
CA ALA A 233 -8.18 -14.04 -27.42
C ALA A 233 -8.21 -12.73 -28.23
N GLU A 234 -9.33 -12.00 -28.24
CA GLU A 234 -9.41 -10.69 -28.91
C GLU A 234 -8.75 -9.56 -28.11
N GLU A 235 -8.65 -9.64 -26.77
CA GLU A 235 -8.02 -8.57 -25.97
C GLU A 235 -6.49 -8.72 -25.85
N GLU A 236 -5.95 -9.95 -25.84
CA GLU A 236 -4.49 -10.16 -25.73
C GLU A 236 -3.69 -9.81 -27.01
N GLU A 237 -4.33 -9.76 -28.20
CA GLU A 237 -3.65 -9.33 -29.44
C GLU A 237 -3.39 -7.81 -29.52
N GLU A 238 -3.97 -6.97 -28.64
CA GLU A 238 -3.78 -5.50 -28.68
C GLU A 238 -2.67 -4.96 -27.75
N GLU A 239 -2.18 -5.71 -26.75
CA GLU A 239 -1.16 -5.21 -25.80
C GLU A 239 0.30 -5.61 -26.12
N GLU A 240 0.56 -6.46 -27.12
CA GLU A 240 1.91 -7.00 -27.39
C GLU A 240 2.77 -6.19 -28.40
N GLU A 241 2.45 -4.92 -28.69
CA GLU A 241 3.16 -4.10 -29.70
C GLU A 241 4.01 -2.91 -29.16
N GLU A 242 4.33 -2.83 -27.86
CA GLU A 242 5.35 -1.88 -27.37
C GLU A 242 6.75 -2.53 -27.30
N ASP A 243 7.41 -2.45 -28.47
CA ASP A 243 8.81 -2.75 -28.76
C ASP A 243 9.75 -1.88 -27.89
N ILE A 244 10.33 -2.46 -26.84
CA ILE A 244 11.42 -1.85 -26.08
C ILE A 244 12.70 -2.00 -26.91
N GLU A 245 13.07 -0.94 -27.63
CA GLU A 245 14.42 -0.81 -28.23
C GLU A 245 15.49 -0.85 -27.13
N GLU A 246 16.16 -1.99 -27.03
CA GLU A 246 17.37 -2.21 -26.25
C GLU A 246 18.56 -1.45 -26.88
N PRO A 247 19.29 -0.57 -26.16
CA PRO A 247 20.46 0.07 -26.75
C PRO A 247 21.65 -0.89 -26.78
N GLU A 248 22.07 -1.25 -27.99
CA GLU A 248 23.27 -2.05 -28.27
C GLU A 248 24.51 -1.52 -27.54
N ALA A 249 25.12 -2.39 -26.73
CA ALA A 249 26.43 -2.19 -26.15
C ALA A 249 27.52 -2.26 -27.23
N GLN A 250 28.22 -1.15 -27.44
CA GLN A 250 29.49 -1.13 -28.18
C GLN A 250 30.62 -1.71 -27.32
N GLU A 251 31.07 -2.93 -27.65
CA GLU A 251 32.45 -3.36 -27.42
C GLU A 251 33.33 -2.96 -28.61
N GLU A 252 34.42 -2.22 -28.36
CA GLU A 252 35.70 -2.47 -29.02
C GLU A 252 36.90 -1.87 -28.25
N THR A 253 37.64 -2.78 -27.60
CA THR A 253 39.10 -2.86 -27.39
C THR A 253 40.04 -1.67 -27.69
N LYS A 254 40.93 -1.33 -26.72
CA LYS A 254 42.38 -1.68 -26.74
C LYS A 254 43.19 -1.09 -25.57
N ALA A 255 44.22 -1.84 -25.20
CA ALA A 255 45.14 -1.66 -24.07
C ALA A 255 46.39 -0.77 -24.36
N ALA A 256 47.11 -0.48 -23.26
CA ALA A 256 48.48 0.06 -23.11
C ALA A 256 48.62 1.60 -23.29
N GLU A 257 49.38 2.37 -22.49
CA GLU A 257 50.64 2.11 -21.76
C GLU A 257 50.72 2.91 -20.45
N GLU A 258 51.61 2.44 -19.57
CA GLU A 258 52.17 3.15 -18.42
C GLU A 258 52.67 4.57 -18.77
N THR A 259 52.43 5.54 -17.89
CA THR A 259 53.47 6.54 -17.61
C THR A 259 53.42 7.03 -16.16
N LYS A 260 54.62 7.05 -15.56
CA LYS A 260 54.98 7.45 -14.21
C LYS A 260 54.73 8.93 -13.91
N ALA A 261 54.32 9.16 -12.66
CA ALA A 261 54.87 10.07 -11.64
C ALA A 261 55.06 11.58 -11.90
N ALA A 262 54.75 12.29 -10.80
CA ALA A 262 55.25 13.59 -10.34
C ALA A 262 54.64 14.85 -10.96
N GLU A 263 53.91 15.63 -10.16
CA GLU A 263 54.53 16.72 -9.39
C GLU A 263 53.58 17.28 -8.32
N GLU A 264 54.14 17.51 -7.13
CA GLU A 264 53.59 18.38 -6.11
C GLU A 264 53.43 19.79 -6.67
N THR A 265 52.34 20.49 -6.31
CA THR A 265 52.43 21.95 -6.18
C THR A 265 51.63 22.43 -4.97
N LYS A 266 52.35 23.17 -4.14
CA LYS A 266 51.98 23.81 -2.88
C LYS A 266 51.10 25.05 -3.08
N ALA A 267 50.17 25.21 -2.13
CA ALA A 267 49.94 26.38 -1.26
C ALA A 267 49.25 27.67 -1.77
N ALA A 268 48.49 28.21 -0.81
CA ALA A 268 48.07 29.61 -0.56
C ALA A 268 46.91 30.13 -1.43
N GLU A 269 45.93 30.89 -0.96
CA GLU A 269 45.84 31.86 0.16
C GLU A 269 44.45 31.76 0.83
N GLU A 270 44.37 31.74 2.16
CA GLU A 270 43.93 32.87 2.99
C GLU A 270 42.94 33.86 2.34
N THR A 271 41.71 33.88 2.84
CA THR A 271 40.95 35.13 2.95
C THR A 271 40.19 35.15 4.27
N LYS A 272 40.42 36.22 5.02
CA LYS A 272 40.10 36.42 6.43
C LYS A 272 39.33 37.74 6.56
N ALA A 273 38.34 37.76 7.46
CA ALA A 273 37.62 38.92 8.00
C ALA A 273 36.69 39.65 7.00
N ALA A 274 35.60 40.33 7.38
CA ALA A 274 34.98 40.74 8.65
C ALA A 274 33.45 40.81 8.35
N GLU A 275 32.50 40.98 9.26
CA GLU A 275 32.39 42.11 10.17
C GLU A 275 31.23 41.85 11.16
N GLU A 276 31.48 42.24 12.42
CA GLU A 276 30.48 42.35 13.48
C GLU A 276 29.41 43.38 13.10
N THR A 277 28.16 43.14 13.52
CA THR A 277 27.28 44.25 13.89
C THR A 277 26.52 43.90 15.16
N LYS A 278 26.63 44.81 16.13
CA LYS A 278 26.27 44.71 17.54
C LYS A 278 25.30 45.86 17.84
N ALA A 279 24.40 45.63 18.80
CA ALA A 279 23.57 46.62 19.54
C ALA A 279 22.38 47.23 18.78
N ALA A 280 21.23 47.56 19.38
CA ALA A 280 20.73 47.51 20.77
C ALA A 280 19.22 47.89 20.80
N GLU A 281 18.69 47.93 22.03
CA GLU A 281 17.39 48.46 22.54
C GLU A 281 16.25 47.45 22.63
N GLU A 282 16.00 46.84 23.79
CA GLU A 282 15.36 47.42 25.01
C GLU A 282 14.05 48.16 24.72
N THR A 283 12.93 47.52 25.03
CA THR A 283 11.81 48.23 25.67
C THR A 283 11.16 47.32 26.70
N LYS A 284 10.93 47.91 27.87
CA LYS A 284 10.67 47.34 29.18
C LYS A 284 9.23 47.67 29.59
N GLU A 285 8.60 46.69 30.24
CA GLU A 285 7.48 46.77 31.22
C GLU A 285 6.20 47.52 30.84
N THR A 286 5.03 46.92 30.98
CA THR A 286 4.19 46.81 32.21
C THR A 286 2.87 46.15 31.76
N SER A 287 1.95 45.55 32.52
CA SER A 287 1.65 45.24 33.92
C SER A 287 0.22 44.62 33.89
N GLU A 288 -0.22 44.03 35.01
CA GLU A 288 -1.59 43.53 35.36
C GLU A 288 -1.92 42.12 34.86
N GLU A 289 -1.86 41.04 35.66
CA GLU A 289 -2.44 40.74 36.98
C GLU A 289 -3.98 40.71 37.00
N THR A 290 -4.55 39.50 36.95
CA THR A 290 -5.70 38.96 37.71
C THR A 290 -6.20 37.69 36.98
N LYS A 291 -6.79 36.65 37.55
CA LYS A 291 -6.95 36.05 38.89
C LYS A 291 -7.81 34.80 38.62
N GLU A 292 -7.54 33.71 39.35
CA GLU A 292 -8.46 32.59 39.68
C GLU A 292 -9.53 32.14 38.67
N THR A 293 -9.51 30.86 38.30
CA THR A 293 -10.35 29.86 38.99
C THR A 293 -10.02 28.45 38.51
N ALA A 294 -9.73 27.58 39.48
CA ALA A 294 -9.80 26.15 39.34
C ALA A 294 -11.28 25.74 39.45
N GLU A 295 -11.74 24.85 38.58
CA GLU A 295 -12.95 24.08 38.86
C GLU A 295 -12.67 22.60 38.60
N GLU A 296 -12.67 21.89 39.72
CA GLU A 296 -12.52 20.47 39.92
C GLU A 296 -13.90 19.83 39.69
N THR A 297 -14.07 19.03 38.63
CA THR A 297 -15.29 18.22 38.46
C THR A 297 -14.98 16.78 38.83
N LYS A 298 -15.33 16.46 40.07
CA LYS A 298 -15.39 15.11 40.63
C LYS A 298 -16.86 14.70 40.59
N GLU A 299 -17.25 13.85 39.63
CA GLU A 299 -18.57 13.22 39.64
C GLU A 299 -18.40 11.72 39.87
N THR A 300 -18.77 11.33 41.09
CA THR A 300 -18.91 9.97 41.59
C THR A 300 -20.16 9.33 41.00
N ALA A 301 -20.00 8.26 40.21
CA ALA A 301 -21.08 7.35 39.87
C ALA A 301 -21.27 6.33 41.00
N GLU A 302 -22.26 6.59 41.84
CA GLU A 302 -22.84 5.63 42.79
C GLU A 302 -24.05 4.99 42.07
N VAL A 303 -23.91 3.76 41.59
CA VAL A 303 -25.05 2.94 41.15
C VAL A 303 -25.14 1.73 42.06
N LYS A 304 -26.30 1.66 42.71
CA LYS A 304 -26.74 0.67 43.69
C LYS A 304 -26.86 -0.71 43.05
N GLU A 305 -26.28 -1.66 43.75
CA GLU A 305 -26.56 -3.08 43.72
C GLU A 305 -27.83 -3.31 44.54
N ASP A 306 -28.91 -3.78 43.89
CA ASP A 306 -30.05 -4.46 44.53
C ASP A 306 -31.01 -4.91 43.40
N ASP A 307 -30.88 -6.16 42.94
CA ASP A 307 -32.09 -6.90 42.59
C ASP A 307 -31.95 -8.40 42.87
N LYS A 308 -33.03 -8.93 43.43
CA LYS A 308 -33.15 -10.16 44.19
C LYS A 308 -34.34 -10.93 43.62
N HIS A 309 -34.07 -11.90 42.76
CA HIS A 309 -34.99 -12.99 42.39
C HIS A 309 -34.26 -14.29 42.73
N LYS A 310 -34.66 -15.20 43.63
CA LYS A 310 -35.94 -15.80 44.05
C LYS A 310 -36.65 -16.62 42.96
N GLU A 311 -36.21 -17.87 42.82
CA GLU A 311 -36.96 -19.10 42.46
C GLU A 311 -36.27 -20.21 43.30
N GLU A 312 -36.83 -20.84 44.35
CA GLU A 312 -37.98 -21.78 44.47
C GLU A 312 -37.93 -22.87 43.39
N GLU A 313 -37.29 -24.02 43.67
CA GLU A 313 -37.92 -25.28 44.12
C GLU A 313 -39.03 -25.80 43.19
N GLU A 314 -38.68 -26.75 42.31
CA GLU A 314 -39.29 -28.09 42.20
C GLU A 314 -38.33 -29.06 41.49
#